data_AF-A0A1S2VD96-F1
#
_entry.id   AF-A0A1S2VD96-F1
#
_cell.length_a   1.000
_cell.length_b   1.000
_cell.length_c   1.000
_cell.angle_alpha   90.00
_cell.angle_beta   90.00
_cell.angle_gamma   90.00
#
_symmetry.space_group_name_H-M   'P 1'
#
loop_
_entity.id
_entity.type
_entity.pdbx_description
1 polymer ?
#
loop_
_entity_poly.entity_id
_entity_poly.type
_entity_poly.pdbx_seq_one_letter_code
_entity_poly.pdbx_strand_id
1 'polypeptide(L)'
;MPGFLAALLIVTGTMAQSRRQQDLDLIAGRNFRTGQEFAQYRLPGNNTNAVQFRQRSWVAKYNPVSLALKGAMLGYQRLMSQQLARSCPYQLSCSNFSKQAIEQYGVLKGVFLSADRIMRCNRIGLLDIHAIDLDPDTGMIIDSLSRYR
;
A
#
# COMPACT_ATOMS: atom_id res chain seq x y z
N MET A 1 -35.10 -44.20 5.85
CA MET A 1 -34.41 -43.01 5.30
C MET A 1 -33.38 -42.29 6.22
N PRO A 2 -32.99 -42.76 7.43
CA PRO A 2 -32.03 -42.01 8.27
C PRO A 2 -30.55 -42.17 7.87
N GLY A 3 -30.18 -43.26 7.18
CA GLY A 3 -28.78 -43.55 6.82
C GLY A 3 -28.18 -42.59 5.78
N PHE A 4 -28.99 -42.08 4.85
CA PHE A 4 -28.50 -41.16 3.80
C PHE A 4 -28.13 -39.78 4.36
N LEU A 5 -28.89 -39.26 5.34
CA LEU A 5 -28.60 -37.99 6.01
C LEU A 5 -27.34 -38.08 6.88
N ALA A 6 -27.16 -39.20 7.61
CA ALA A 6 -25.96 -39.44 8.40
C ALA A 6 -24.70 -39.55 7.51
N ALA A 7 -24.78 -40.27 6.39
CA ALA A 7 -23.69 -40.37 5.42
C ALA A 7 -23.34 -39.01 4.79
N LEU A 8 -24.35 -38.19 4.46
CA LEU A 8 -24.15 -36.86 3.91
C LEU A 8 -23.43 -35.91 4.89
N LEU A 9 -23.77 -35.96 6.19
CA LEU A 9 -23.10 -35.16 7.24
C LEU A 9 -21.66 -35.61 7.49
N ILE A 10 -21.37 -36.91 7.39
CA ILE A 10 -19.99 -37.43 7.52
C ILE A 10 -19.14 -37.02 6.32
N VAL A 11 -19.70 -37.08 5.10
CA VAL A 11 -18.99 -36.67 3.88
C VAL A 11 -18.76 -35.16 3.85
N THR A 12 -19.73 -34.33 4.25
CA THR A 12 -19.51 -32.87 4.33
C THR A 12 -18.55 -32.48 5.44
N GLY A 13 -18.59 -33.15 6.59
CA GLY A 13 -17.66 -32.94 7.70
C GLY A 13 -16.20 -33.29 7.34
N THR A 14 -15.99 -34.41 6.63
CA THR A 14 -14.65 -34.84 6.18
C THR A 14 -14.10 -33.94 5.07
N MET A 15 -14.94 -33.50 4.13
CA MET A 15 -14.56 -32.51 3.11
C MET A 15 -14.20 -31.14 3.72
N ALA A 16 -14.93 -30.70 4.75
CA ALA A 16 -14.63 -29.46 5.47
C ALA A 16 -13.31 -29.54 6.24
N GLN A 17 -13.04 -30.68 6.90
CA GLN A 17 -11.77 -30.95 7.59
C GLN A 17 -10.59 -30.96 6.60
N SER A 18 -10.76 -31.58 5.43
CA SER A 18 -9.73 -31.66 4.39
C SER A 18 -9.37 -30.30 3.80
N ARG A 19 -10.35 -29.43 3.51
CA ARG A 19 -10.06 -28.06 3.02
C ARG A 19 -9.26 -27.25 4.03
N ARG A 20 -9.61 -27.36 5.32
CA ARG A 20 -8.90 -26.66 6.40
C ARG A 20 -7.44 -27.11 6.50
N GLN A 21 -7.16 -28.40 6.36
CA GLN A 21 -5.79 -28.92 6.38
C GLN A 21 -4.99 -28.44 5.17
N GLN A 22 -5.58 -28.43 3.98
CA GLN A 22 -4.97 -27.86 2.77
C GLN A 22 -4.64 -26.36 2.93
N ASP A 23 -5.57 -25.59 3.50
CA ASP A 23 -5.35 -24.15 3.77
C ASP A 23 -4.23 -23.92 4.79
N LEU A 24 -4.15 -24.75 5.84
CA LEU A 24 -3.10 -24.67 6.86
C LEU A 24 -1.72 -25.06 6.30
N ASP A 25 -1.65 -26.06 5.42
CA ASP A 25 -0.40 -26.47 4.76
C ASP A 25 0.14 -25.37 3.83
N LEU A 26 -0.75 -24.66 3.11
CA LEU A 26 -0.37 -23.50 2.30
C LEU A 26 0.20 -22.35 3.15
N ILE A 27 -0.35 -22.13 4.35
CA ILE A 27 0.16 -21.12 5.28
C ILE A 27 1.48 -21.58 5.91
N ALA A 28 1.57 -22.85 6.32
CA ALA A 28 2.77 -23.42 6.94
C ALA A 28 3.98 -23.41 5.99
N GLY A 29 3.76 -23.60 4.69
CA GLY A 29 4.80 -23.53 3.67
C GLY A 29 5.18 -22.11 3.23
N ARG A 30 4.40 -21.07 3.59
CA ARG A 30 4.73 -19.68 3.25
C ARG A 30 5.75 -19.11 4.22
N ASN A 31 6.82 -18.61 3.63
CA ASN A 31 7.91 -17.97 4.35
C ASN A 31 7.60 -16.48 4.57
N PHE A 32 6.69 -16.16 5.50
CA PHE A 32 6.25 -14.78 5.80
C PHE A 32 7.37 -13.86 6.30
N ARG A 33 8.54 -14.43 6.64
CA ARG A 33 9.72 -13.69 7.10
C ARG A 33 10.68 -13.33 5.96
N THR A 34 10.52 -13.92 4.78
CA THR A 34 11.45 -13.70 3.66
C THR A 34 11.09 -12.39 2.95
N GLY A 35 11.83 -11.33 3.24
CA GLY A 35 11.60 -9.94 2.81
C GLY A 35 11.69 -9.64 1.30
N GLN A 36 11.40 -10.61 0.43
CA GLN A 36 11.24 -10.38 -1.01
C GLN A 36 9.96 -9.59 -1.32
N GLU A 37 8.88 -9.77 -0.55
CA GLU A 37 7.62 -9.03 -0.71
C GLU A 37 7.79 -7.51 -0.48
N PHE A 38 8.83 -7.11 0.26
CA PHE A 38 9.20 -5.72 0.54
C PHE A 38 10.47 -5.26 -0.20
N ALA A 39 10.95 -5.98 -1.21
CA ALA A 39 12.13 -5.59 -1.99
C ALA A 39 12.02 -4.16 -2.54
N GLN A 40 10.82 -3.75 -2.93
CA GLN A 40 10.50 -2.39 -3.37
C GLN A 40 10.90 -1.30 -2.37
N TYR A 41 10.78 -1.54 -1.05
CA TYR A 41 11.11 -0.55 -0.03
C TYR A 41 12.62 -0.34 0.15
N ARG A 42 13.44 -1.23 -0.44
CA ARG A 42 14.91 -1.15 -0.41
C ARG A 42 15.50 -0.45 -1.64
N LEU A 43 14.68 -0.11 -2.63
CA LEU A 43 15.11 0.66 -3.81
C LEU A 43 15.60 2.06 -3.41
N PRO A 44 16.54 2.64 -4.18
CA PRO A 44 17.05 3.98 -3.91
C PRO A 44 15.90 5.00 -3.90
N GLY A 45 15.91 5.89 -2.91
CA GLY A 45 14.87 6.89 -2.69
C GLY A 45 13.73 6.44 -1.75
N ASN A 46 13.57 5.14 -1.50
CA ASN A 46 12.61 4.63 -0.52
C ASN A 46 13.23 4.56 0.89
N ASN A 47 12.45 4.91 1.91
CA ASN A 47 12.81 4.73 3.31
C ASN A 47 11.58 4.37 4.16
N THR A 48 11.81 3.80 5.35
CA THR A 48 10.77 3.42 6.31
C THR A 48 10.50 4.51 7.36
N ASN A 49 11.23 5.63 7.30
CA ASN A 49 11.08 6.73 8.25
C ASN A 49 9.71 7.41 8.11
N ALA A 50 9.19 7.93 9.21
CA ALA A 50 7.97 8.74 9.20
C ALA A 50 8.22 10.12 8.57
N VAL A 51 7.17 10.73 8.02
CA VAL A 51 7.22 12.12 7.50
C VAL A 51 7.62 13.07 8.63
N GLN A 52 8.63 13.90 8.38
CA GLN A 52 9.07 14.89 9.34
C GLN A 52 8.43 16.25 9.02
N PHE A 53 7.37 16.61 9.74
CA PHE A 53 6.80 17.95 9.64
C PHE A 53 7.63 18.92 10.50
N ARG A 54 8.24 19.94 9.87
CA ARG A 54 8.92 21.02 10.59
C ARG A 54 7.88 21.90 11.30
N GLN A 55 7.55 21.57 12.55
CA GLN A 55 6.65 22.38 13.36
C GLN A 55 7.36 23.67 13.78
N ARG A 56 6.85 24.82 13.33
CA ARG A 56 7.46 26.15 13.54
C ARG A 56 6.86 26.95 14.70
N SER A 57 5.69 26.59 15.23
CA SER A 57 5.05 27.31 16.32
C SER A 57 4.16 26.41 17.18
N TRP A 58 4.15 26.64 18.50
CA TRP A 58 3.27 25.94 19.45
C TRP A 58 1.80 26.13 19.05
N VAL A 59 1.42 27.32 18.57
CA VAL A 59 0.04 27.63 18.14
C VAL A 59 -0.45 26.67 17.06
N ALA A 60 0.42 26.26 16.12
CA ALA A 60 0.07 25.28 15.09
C ALA A 60 -0.14 23.86 15.65
N LYS A 61 0.33 23.54 16.86
CA LYS A 61 0.17 22.23 17.50
C LYS A 61 -1.23 22.02 18.10
N TYR A 62 -1.86 23.09 18.58
CA TYR A 62 -3.17 23.04 19.24
C TYR A 62 -4.29 23.75 18.44
N ASN A 63 -4.01 24.17 17.21
CA ASN A 63 -5.03 24.73 16.34
C ASN A 63 -6.06 23.64 15.98
N PRO A 64 -7.38 23.86 16.18
CA PRO A 64 -8.40 22.88 15.84
C PRO A 64 -8.36 22.47 14.36
N VAL A 65 -7.97 23.38 13.46
CA VAL A 65 -7.80 23.12 12.02
C VAL A 65 -6.62 22.19 11.76
N SER A 66 -5.48 22.40 12.43
CA SER A 66 -4.32 21.52 12.25
C SER A 66 -4.56 20.14 12.85
N LEU A 67 -5.32 20.05 13.94
CA LEU A 67 -5.73 18.78 14.54
C LEU A 67 -6.70 18.02 13.63
N ALA A 68 -7.67 18.72 13.04
CA ALA A 68 -8.63 18.15 12.09
C ALA A 68 -7.93 17.64 10.83
N LEU A 69 -7.03 18.43 10.23
CA LEU A 69 -6.24 18.01 9.06
C LEU A 69 -5.32 16.83 9.38
N LYS A 70 -4.67 16.83 10.55
CA LYS A 70 -3.85 15.70 11.02
C LYS A 70 -4.70 14.44 11.21
N GLY A 71 -5.90 14.56 11.78
CA GLY A 71 -6.84 13.47 11.95
C GLY A 71 -7.36 12.91 10.63
N ALA A 72 -7.74 13.77 9.69
CA ALA A 72 -8.18 13.39 8.35
C ALA A 72 -7.08 12.62 7.58
N MET A 73 -5.84 13.10 7.65
CA MET A 73 -4.69 12.43 7.03
C MET A 73 -4.44 11.04 7.64
N LEU A 74 -4.55 10.91 8.97
CA LEU A 74 -4.34 9.64 9.66
C LEU A 74 -5.48 8.64 9.38
N GLY A 75 -6.72 9.14 9.24
CA GLY A 75 -7.87 8.37 8.79
C GLY A 75 -7.68 7.87 7.36
N TYR A 76 -7.25 8.74 6.44
CA TYR A 76 -6.88 8.37 5.08
C TYR A 76 -5.82 7.27 5.06
N GLN A 77 -4.71 7.43 5.80
CA GLN A 77 -3.64 6.43 5.87
C GLN A 77 -4.14 5.05 6.37
N ARG A 78 -5.00 5.01 7.39
CA ARG A 78 -5.50 3.74 7.95
C ARG A 78 -6.52 3.05 7.04
N LEU A 79 -7.36 3.81 6.34
CA LEU A 79 -8.41 3.27 5.48
C LEU A 79 -7.89 2.87 4.09
N MET A 80 -6.92 3.62 3.53
CA MET A 80 -6.37 3.35 2.20
C MET A 80 -5.19 2.37 2.21
N SER A 81 -4.42 2.27 3.30
CA SER A 81 -3.28 1.35 3.38
C SER A 81 -3.68 -0.13 3.21
N GLN A 82 -4.92 -0.50 3.53
CA GLN A 82 -5.42 -1.87 3.35
C GLN A 82 -5.66 -2.21 1.87
N GLN A 83 -5.95 -1.22 1.02
CA GLN A 83 -6.12 -1.43 -0.43
C GLN A 83 -4.80 -1.48 -1.20
N LEU A 84 -3.69 -1.04 -0.57
CA LEU A 84 -2.33 -1.04 -1.13
C LEU A 84 -1.52 -2.29 -0.76
N ALA A 85 -2.17 -3.41 -0.44
CA ALA A 85 -1.51 -4.71 -0.21
C ALA A 85 -0.90 -5.33 -1.50
N ARG A 86 -0.73 -4.55 -2.58
CA ARG A 86 0.02 -4.95 -3.79
C ARG A 86 1.41 -4.33 -3.76
N SER A 87 2.38 -5.05 -4.34
CA SER A 87 3.65 -4.47 -4.74
C SER A 87 3.41 -3.20 -5.56
N CYS A 88 4.00 -2.09 -5.12
CA CYS A 88 3.95 -0.83 -5.85
C CYS A 88 4.76 -1.01 -7.14
N PRO A 89 4.19 -0.70 -8.31
CA PRO A 89 4.88 -0.87 -9.58
C PRO A 89 5.86 0.29 -9.88
N TYR A 90 5.89 1.31 -9.02
CA TYR A 90 6.75 2.48 -9.17
C TYR A 90 8.08 2.29 -8.44
N GLN A 91 9.16 2.85 -8.99
CA GLN A 91 10.48 2.85 -8.32
C GLN A 91 10.43 3.51 -6.94
N LEU A 92 9.83 4.70 -6.88
CA LEU A 92 9.52 5.38 -5.63
C LEU A 92 8.14 4.92 -5.16
N SER A 93 8.06 4.28 -3.99
CA SER A 93 6.78 3.80 -3.49
C SER A 93 5.81 4.97 -3.30
N CYS A 94 4.50 4.76 -3.50
CA CYS A 94 3.50 5.82 -3.31
C CYS A 94 3.62 6.49 -1.93
N SER A 95 3.95 5.70 -0.90
CA SER A 95 4.24 6.21 0.44
C SER A 95 5.44 7.15 0.45
N ASN A 96 6.60 6.74 -0.08
CA ASN A 96 7.80 7.58 -0.12
C ASN A 96 7.65 8.80 -1.02
N PHE A 97 7.00 8.66 -2.17
CA PHE A 97 6.62 9.79 -3.01
C PHE A 97 5.79 10.80 -2.22
N SER A 98 4.79 10.33 -1.46
CA SER A 98 3.96 11.23 -0.66
C SER A 98 4.77 11.99 0.39
N LYS A 99 5.72 11.31 1.06
CA LYS A 99 6.59 11.95 2.05
C LYS A 99 7.42 13.05 1.41
N GLN A 100 8.13 12.70 0.33
CA GLN A 100 9.01 13.64 -0.36
C GLN A 100 8.22 14.79 -1.03
N ALA A 101 7.02 14.52 -1.56
CA ALA A 101 6.12 15.55 -2.11
C ALA A 101 5.69 16.55 -1.05
N ILE A 102 5.33 16.09 0.15
CA ILE A 102 4.97 16.95 1.27
C ILE A 102 6.18 17.75 1.77
N GLU A 103 7.36 17.14 1.83
CA GLU A 103 8.60 17.80 2.25
C GLU A 103 9.04 18.89 1.26
N GLN A 104 8.90 18.64 -0.04
CA GLN A 104 9.35 19.55 -1.09
C GLN A 104 8.31 20.63 -1.45
N TYR A 105 7.03 20.27 -1.56
CA TYR A 105 5.96 21.15 -2.03
C TYR A 105 5.02 21.64 -0.93
N GLY A 106 5.24 21.21 0.32
CA GLY A 106 4.36 21.51 1.45
C GLY A 106 3.12 20.62 1.49
N VAL A 107 2.34 20.76 2.57
CA VAL A 107 1.21 19.85 2.86
C VAL A 107 0.14 19.90 1.78
N LEU A 108 -0.26 21.08 1.32
CA LEU A 108 -1.36 21.21 0.36
C LEU A 108 -1.01 20.58 -0.99
N LYS A 109 0.00 21.12 -1.70
CA LYS A 109 0.43 20.61 -3.01
C LYS A 109 0.91 19.15 -2.89
N GLY A 110 1.64 18.81 -1.84
CA GLY A 110 2.10 17.45 -1.58
C GLY A 110 0.95 16.45 -1.42
N VAL A 111 -0.12 16.79 -0.70
CA VAL A 111 -1.29 15.91 -0.55
C VAL A 111 -2.04 15.73 -1.86
N PHE A 112 -2.25 16.80 -2.65
CA PHE A 112 -2.90 16.67 -3.96
C PHE A 112 -2.11 15.77 -4.92
N LEU A 113 -0.79 15.97 -5.01
CA LEU A 113 0.11 15.13 -5.80
C LEU A 113 0.09 13.67 -5.36
N SER A 114 0.08 13.44 -4.05
CA SER A 114 0.02 12.11 -3.46
C SER A 114 -1.29 11.41 -3.80
N ALA A 115 -2.41 12.12 -3.64
CA ALA A 115 -3.74 11.59 -3.92
C ALA A 115 -3.89 11.21 -5.40
N ASP A 116 -3.45 12.11 -6.29
CA ASP A 116 -3.43 11.91 -7.73
C ASP A 116 -2.65 10.64 -8.13
N ARG A 117 -1.43 10.46 -7.59
CA ARG A 117 -0.65 9.23 -7.84
C ARG A 117 -1.28 7.98 -7.27
N ILE A 118 -1.88 8.05 -6.07
CA ILE A 118 -2.56 6.90 -5.45
C ILE A 118 -3.80 6.50 -6.27
N MET A 119 -4.54 7.47 -6.81
CA MET A 119 -5.68 7.19 -7.69
C MET A 119 -5.26 6.46 -8.96
N ARG A 120 -4.09 6.76 -9.54
CA ARG A 120 -3.51 6.00 -10.67
C ARG A 120 -2.87 4.67 -10.27
N CYS A 121 -2.58 4.45 -8.99
CA CYS A 121 -1.92 3.24 -8.49
C CYS A 121 -2.91 2.06 -8.39
N ASN A 122 -3.52 1.69 -9.51
CA ASN A 122 -4.45 0.59 -9.64
C ASN A 122 -4.27 -0.09 -11.00
N ARG A 123 -4.96 -1.23 -11.20
CA ARG A 123 -4.85 -2.04 -12.43
C ARG A 123 -5.21 -1.27 -13.71
N ILE A 124 -6.15 -0.34 -13.64
CA ILE A 124 -6.61 0.43 -14.79
C ILE A 124 -5.59 1.53 -15.11
N GLY A 125 -5.17 2.31 -14.12
CA GLY A 125 -4.19 3.38 -14.33
C GLY A 125 -2.81 2.89 -14.80
N LEU A 126 -2.51 1.61 -14.59
CA LEU A 126 -1.31 0.95 -15.10
C LEU A 126 -1.35 0.66 -16.61
N LEU A 127 -2.53 0.61 -17.22
CA LEU A 127 -2.68 0.34 -18.66
C LEU A 127 -2.30 1.55 -19.52
N ASP A 128 -2.44 2.75 -18.96
CA ASP A 128 -2.15 4.01 -19.64
C ASP A 128 -0.66 4.41 -19.56
N ILE A 129 0.22 3.53 -19.07
CA ILE A 129 1.64 3.84 -18.91
C ILE A 129 2.38 3.62 -20.22
N HIS A 130 3.10 4.66 -20.64
CA HIS A 130 3.94 4.60 -21.83
C HIS A 130 5.25 3.87 -21.55
N ALA A 131 5.77 3.17 -22.55
CA ALA A 131 7.04 2.44 -22.43
C ALA A 131 8.24 3.33 -22.06
N ILE A 132 8.17 4.64 -22.38
CA ILE A 132 9.20 5.62 -22.01
C ILE A 132 9.26 5.90 -20.50
N ASP A 133 8.17 5.67 -19.78
CA ASP A 133 8.09 5.86 -18.33
C ASP A 133 8.54 4.61 -17.55
N LEU A 134 8.99 3.57 -18.26
CA LEU A 134 9.50 2.35 -17.65
C LEU A 134 11.03 2.39 -17.63
N ASP A 135 11.58 2.00 -16.49
CA ASP A 135 13.00 1.76 -16.36
C ASP A 135 13.38 0.49 -17.14
N PRO A 136 14.38 0.55 -18.04
CA PRO A 136 14.72 -0.57 -18.92
C PRO A 136 15.32 -1.77 -18.18
N ASP A 137 15.96 -1.55 -17.03
CA ASP A 137 16.65 -2.59 -16.26
C ASP A 137 15.70 -3.28 -15.28
N THR A 138 14.84 -2.49 -14.63
CA THR A 138 13.96 -2.95 -13.55
C THR A 138 12.52 -3.19 -13.99
N GLY A 139 12.10 -2.63 -15.12
CA GLY A 139 10.72 -2.67 -15.60
C GLY A 139 9.73 -1.89 -14.72
N MET A 140 10.24 -1.09 -13.78
CA MET A 140 9.43 -0.29 -12.87
C MET A 140 9.11 1.08 -13.44
N ILE A 141 8.02 1.66 -12.98
CA ILE A 141 7.58 2.98 -13.44
C ILE A 141 8.41 4.08 -12.79
N ILE A 142 8.96 4.95 -13.61
CA ILE A 142 9.70 6.14 -13.23
C ILE A 142 8.71 7.31 -13.13
N ASP A 143 8.37 7.69 -11.90
CA ASP A 143 7.57 8.88 -11.61
C ASP A 143 8.29 9.70 -10.52
N SER A 144 9.16 10.62 -10.96
CA SER A 144 9.97 11.46 -10.08
C SER A 144 9.26 12.78 -9.76
N LEU A 145 9.53 13.34 -8.59
CA LEU A 145 8.93 14.61 -8.14
C LEU A 145 9.22 15.79 -9.06
N SER A 146 10.31 15.71 -9.83
CA SER A 146 10.72 16.74 -10.78
C SER A 146 9.68 16.98 -11.88
N ARG A 147 8.86 15.97 -12.21
CA ARG A 147 7.75 16.06 -13.18
C ARG A 147 6.66 17.05 -12.75
N TYR A 148 6.57 17.35 -11.46
CA TYR A 148 5.51 18.19 -10.87
C TYR A 148 6.01 19.55 -10.38
N ARG A 149 7.21 19.96 -10.82
CA ARG A 149 7.85 21.20 -10.37
C ARG A 149 7.02 22.41 -10.78
#